data_AF-E9DSZ6-F1
#
_entry.id   AF-E9DSZ6-F1
#
_cell.length_a   1.000
_cell.length_b   1.000
_cell.length_c   1.000
_cell.angle_alpha   90.00
_cell.angle_beta   90.00
_cell.angle_gamma   90.00
#
_symmetry.space_group_name_H-M   'P 1'
#
loop_
_entity.id
_entity.type
_entity.pdbx_description
1 polymer ?
#
loop_
_entity_poly.entity_id
_entity_poly.type
_entity_poly.pdbx_seq_one_letter_code
_entity_poly.pdbx_strand_id
1 'polypeptide(L)'
;MAELIDKYFAKHLDLPWEEAVRLHKEYYTSYGLAIEGLVRHHQINPLEYNAEVDDALPLQDIIKPDPELRNLLEGIDKSKVKIWLFTNAYVTHAKRVVRLLGIEDLFDGLTYCDYSQIPLICKPHPDMYTKAMREAGVSDVEDCYFVGM
;
A
#
# COMPACT_ATOMS: atom_id res chain seq x y z
N MET A 1 -5.00 -9.53 8.30
CA MET A 1 -5.24 -8.18 7.76
C MET A 1 -6.72 -7.93 7.53
N ALA A 2 -7.40 -8.64 6.62
CA ALA A 2 -8.84 -8.44 6.33
C ALA A 2 -9.73 -8.42 7.59
N GLU A 3 -9.52 -9.34 8.54
CA GLU A 3 -10.30 -9.37 9.79
C GLU A 3 -10.13 -8.10 10.65
N LEU A 4 -8.95 -7.47 10.66
CA LEU A 4 -8.76 -6.19 11.38
C LEU A 4 -9.53 -5.06 10.70
N ILE A 5 -9.59 -5.08 9.37
CA ILE A 5 -10.38 -4.12 8.59
C ILE A 5 -11.87 -4.31 8.89
N ASP A 6 -12.37 -5.55 8.81
CA ASP A 6 -13.77 -5.86 9.10
C ASP A 6 -14.15 -5.49 10.55
N LYS A 7 -13.26 -5.76 11.52
CA LYS A 7 -13.43 -5.31 12.91
C LYS A 7 -13.46 -3.79 13.03
N TYR A 8 -12.62 -3.08 12.29
CA TYR A 8 -12.62 -1.62 12.27
C TYR A 8 -13.95 -1.09 11.73
N PHE A 9 -14.43 -1.63 10.61
CA PHE A 9 -15.72 -1.26 10.02
C PHE A 9 -16.88 -1.52 10.99
N ALA A 10 -16.94 -2.72 11.57
CA ALA A 10 -18.01 -3.08 12.51
C ALA A 10 -18.03 -2.16 13.74
N LYS A 11 -16.85 -1.88 14.31
CA LYS A 11 -16.71 -1.07 15.52
C LYS A 11 -16.99 0.42 15.27
N HIS A 12 -16.36 1.01 14.25
CA HIS A 12 -16.36 2.46 14.05
C HIS A 12 -17.56 2.97 13.25
N LEU A 13 -18.24 2.10 12.50
CA LEU A 13 -19.48 2.43 11.79
C LEU A 13 -20.74 1.86 12.47
N ASP A 14 -20.60 1.19 13.62
CA ASP A 14 -21.69 0.50 14.33
C ASP A 14 -22.49 -0.45 13.42
N LEU A 15 -21.77 -1.27 12.65
CA LEU A 15 -22.36 -2.18 11.66
C LEU A 15 -22.36 -3.62 12.16
N PRO A 16 -23.41 -4.41 11.82
CA PRO A 16 -23.34 -5.86 11.93
C PRO A 16 -22.14 -6.42 11.17
N TRP A 17 -21.55 -7.50 11.67
CA TRP A 17 -20.34 -8.10 11.10
C TRP A 17 -20.46 -8.38 9.59
N GLU A 18 -21.58 -8.96 9.16
CA GLU A 18 -21.81 -9.29 7.74
C GLU A 18 -21.83 -8.03 6.86
N GLU A 19 -22.36 -6.94 7.37
CA GLU A 19 -22.44 -5.66 6.67
C GLU A 19 -21.07 -4.96 6.61
N ALA A 20 -20.30 -5.03 7.70
CA ALA A 20 -18.91 -4.57 7.72
C ALA A 20 -18.05 -5.29 6.66
N VAL A 21 -18.16 -6.62 6.58
CA VAL A 21 -17.48 -7.45 5.57
C VAL A 21 -17.93 -7.09 4.15
N ARG A 22 -19.24 -6.87 3.95
CA ARG A 22 -19.80 -6.48 2.66
C ARG A 22 -19.27 -5.11 2.22
N LEU A 23 -19.30 -4.12 3.11
CA LEU A 23 -18.89 -2.75 2.83
C LEU A 23 -17.39 -2.63 2.60
N HIS A 24 -16.56 -3.36 3.37
CA HIS A 24 -15.13 -3.46 3.12
C HIS A 24 -14.86 -3.94 1.69
N LYS A 25 -15.49 -5.03 1.25
CA LYS A 25 -15.34 -5.55 -0.13
C LYS A 25 -15.80 -4.55 -1.18
N GLU A 26 -16.91 -3.87 -0.93
CA GLU A 26 -17.46 -2.84 -1.84
C GLU A 26 -16.47 -1.69 -2.03
N TYR A 27 -15.92 -1.15 -0.93
CA TYR A 27 -14.96 -0.05 -0.98
C TYR A 27 -13.63 -0.47 -1.60
N TYR A 28 -13.13 -1.66 -1.28
CA TYR A 28 -11.94 -2.19 -1.92
C TYR A 28 -12.13 -2.33 -3.44
N THR A 29 -13.28 -2.85 -3.88
CA THR A 29 -13.56 -3.05 -5.32
C THR A 29 -13.75 -1.72 -6.06
N SER A 30 -14.41 -0.76 -5.42
CA SER A 30 -14.74 0.53 -6.04
C SER A 30 -13.55 1.48 -6.11
N TYR A 31 -12.65 1.42 -5.13
CA TYR A 31 -11.61 2.43 -4.94
C TYR A 31 -10.18 1.87 -4.99
N GLY A 32 -10.00 0.55 -4.99
CA GLY A 32 -8.69 -0.11 -4.92
C GLY A 32 -8.02 -0.06 -3.54
N LEU A 33 -8.65 0.63 -2.58
CA LEU A 33 -8.21 0.73 -1.19
C LEU A 33 -9.42 1.04 -0.29
N ALA A 34 -9.72 0.15 0.66
CA ALA A 34 -10.95 0.26 1.46
C ALA A 34 -11.04 1.55 2.31
N ILE A 35 -9.90 2.07 2.79
CA ILE A 35 -9.85 3.31 3.58
C ILE A 35 -10.26 4.54 2.74
N GLU A 36 -10.18 4.48 1.41
CA GLU A 36 -10.68 5.56 0.55
C GLU A 36 -12.19 5.78 0.78
N GLY A 37 -12.97 4.70 0.76
CA GLY A 37 -14.41 4.78 1.00
C GLY A 37 -14.76 5.21 2.43
N LEU A 38 -13.96 4.79 3.41
CA LEU A 38 -14.10 5.23 4.80
C LEU A 38 -13.84 6.74 4.96
N VAL A 39 -12.78 7.28 4.33
CA VAL A 39 -12.49 8.72 4.35
C VAL A 39 -13.58 9.49 3.62
N ARG A 40 -13.98 9.03 2.44
CA ARG A 40 -14.93 9.70 1.56
C ARG A 40 -16.35 9.77 2.16
N HIS A 41 -16.84 8.68 2.73
CA HIS A 41 -18.24 8.55 3.12
C HIS A 41 -18.48 8.64 4.63
N HIS A 42 -17.45 8.39 5.45
CA HIS A 42 -17.59 8.26 6.91
C HIS A 42 -16.68 9.19 7.71
N GLN A 43 -15.92 10.07 7.04
CA GLN A 43 -15.01 11.04 7.69
C GLN A 43 -13.99 10.40 8.65
N ILE A 44 -13.63 9.14 8.41
CA ILE A 44 -12.62 8.43 9.19
C ILE A 44 -11.26 9.09 8.99
N ASN A 45 -10.50 9.25 10.07
CA ASN A 45 -9.11 9.68 9.99
C ASN A 45 -8.23 8.53 9.47
N PRO A 46 -7.61 8.66 8.28
CA PRO A 46 -6.82 7.59 7.67
C PRO A 46 -5.56 7.22 8.47
N LEU A 47 -4.98 8.14 9.24
CA LEU A 47 -3.82 7.85 10.08
C LEU A 47 -4.21 7.04 11.33
N GLU A 48 -5.38 7.30 11.91
CA GLU A 48 -5.92 6.51 13.03
C GLU A 48 -6.29 5.08 12.56
N TYR A 49 -6.91 4.98 11.39
CA TYR A 49 -7.15 3.69 10.75
C TYR A 49 -5.85 2.90 10.54
N ASN A 50 -4.80 3.54 10.01
CA ASN A 50 -3.51 2.88 9.78
C ASN A 50 -2.88 2.35 11.07
N ALA A 51 -2.99 3.12 12.17
CA ALA A 51 -2.51 2.71 13.49
C ALA A 51 -3.22 1.44 14.01
N GLU A 52 -4.53 1.33 13.79
CA GLU A 52 -5.34 0.18 14.25
C GLU A 52 -5.28 -1.04 13.31
N VAL A 53 -4.90 -0.85 12.04
CA VAL A 53 -4.93 -1.91 11.02
C VAL A 53 -3.52 -2.32 10.60
N ASP A 54 -2.84 -1.52 9.79
CA ASP A 54 -1.57 -1.92 9.18
C ASP A 54 -0.41 -1.89 10.18
N ASP A 55 -0.35 -0.88 11.03
CA ASP A 55 0.72 -0.75 12.02
C ASP A 55 0.56 -1.75 13.17
N ALA A 56 -0.68 -2.12 13.51
CA ALA A 56 -1.01 -3.11 14.54
C ALA A 56 -0.62 -4.55 14.18
N LEU A 57 -0.29 -4.83 12.91
CA LEU A 57 0.10 -6.18 12.49
C LEU A 57 1.45 -6.61 13.09
N PRO A 58 1.54 -7.83 13.65
CA PRO A 58 2.80 -8.40 14.14
C PRO A 58 3.65 -8.94 12.97
N LEU A 59 4.01 -8.05 12.03
CA LEU A 59 4.70 -8.44 10.79
C LEU A 59 6.02 -9.20 11.04
N GLN A 60 6.72 -8.90 12.13
CA GLN A 60 7.97 -9.58 12.50
C GLN A 60 7.81 -11.09 12.74
N ASP A 61 6.61 -11.53 13.10
CA ASP A 61 6.32 -12.94 13.37
C ASP A 61 5.94 -13.69 12.09
N ILE A 62 5.54 -12.95 11.04
CA ILE A 62 5.00 -13.48 9.79
C ILE A 62 6.02 -13.38 8.65
N ILE A 63 6.63 -12.21 8.48
CA ILE A 63 7.59 -11.90 7.42
C ILE A 63 8.99 -12.18 7.93
N LYS A 64 9.73 -12.99 7.16
CA LYS A 64 11.13 -13.32 7.40
C LYS A 64 11.97 -12.85 6.21
N PRO A 65 13.30 -12.71 6.38
CA PRO A 65 14.16 -12.42 5.25
C PRO A 65 13.96 -13.43 4.12
N ASP A 66 13.99 -12.95 2.88
CA ASP A 66 13.81 -13.78 1.69
C ASP A 66 15.07 -13.72 0.81
N PRO A 67 16.01 -14.66 0.98
CA PRO A 67 17.25 -14.68 0.21
C PRO A 67 17.03 -14.91 -1.28
N GLU A 68 15.98 -15.64 -1.68
CA GLU A 68 15.70 -15.91 -3.08
C GLU A 68 15.23 -14.64 -3.79
N LEU A 69 14.29 -13.91 -3.17
CA LEU A 69 13.84 -12.61 -3.65
C LEU A 69 15.00 -11.60 -3.69
N ARG A 70 15.84 -11.57 -2.65
CA ARG A 70 17.02 -10.71 -2.62
C ARG A 70 17.95 -11.00 -3.80
N ASN A 71 18.31 -12.26 -4.01
CA ASN A 71 19.19 -12.67 -5.10
C ASN A 71 18.61 -12.30 -6.48
N LEU A 72 17.29 -12.45 -6.65
CA LEU A 72 16.60 -12.03 -7.87
C LEU A 72 16.74 -10.52 -8.12
N LEU A 73 16.50 -9.70 -7.10
CA LEU A 73 16.60 -8.24 -7.20
C LEU A 73 18.05 -7.76 -7.38
N GLU A 74 19.02 -8.42 -6.77
CA GLU A 74 20.46 -8.15 -6.96
C GLU A 74 20.94 -8.52 -8.37
N GLY A 75 20.27 -9.47 -9.04
CA GLY A 75 20.54 -9.84 -10.43
C GLY A 75 20.10 -8.80 -11.47
N ILE A 76 19.35 -7.77 -11.07
CA ILE A 76 18.88 -6.71 -11.96
C ILE A 76 20.03 -5.72 -12.23
N ASP A 77 20.28 -5.43 -13.50
CA ASP A 77 21.28 -4.45 -13.92
C ASP A 77 20.79 -3.01 -13.63
N LYS A 78 21.10 -2.51 -12.43
CA LYS A 78 20.73 -1.17 -11.95
C LYS A 78 21.34 -0.02 -12.76
N SER A 79 22.29 -0.29 -13.66
CA SER A 79 22.78 0.73 -14.60
C SER A 79 21.78 1.02 -15.73
N LYS A 80 20.82 0.12 -15.97
CA LYS A 80 19.81 0.21 -17.03
C LYS A 80 18.41 0.52 -16.51
N VAL A 81 18.09 0.09 -15.28
CA VAL A 81 16.76 0.23 -14.72
C VAL A 81 16.82 0.68 -13.27
N LYS A 82 15.89 1.56 -12.91
CA LYS A 82 15.63 1.96 -11.52
C LYS A 82 14.59 1.03 -10.93
N ILE A 83 14.84 0.49 -9.73
CA ILE A 83 13.87 -0.35 -9.03
C ILE A 83 13.11 0.53 -8.03
N TRP A 84 11.80 0.69 -8.24
CA TRP A 84 10.97 1.62 -7.48
C TRP A 84 9.81 0.91 -6.79
N LEU A 85 9.61 1.14 -5.49
CA LEU A 85 8.44 0.61 -4.78
C LEU A 85 7.21 1.45 -5.09
N PHE A 86 6.10 0.79 -5.42
CA PHE A 86 4.84 1.47 -5.72
C PHE A 86 3.63 0.77 -5.07
N THR A 87 3.13 1.36 -3.97
CA THR A 87 2.15 0.70 -3.08
C THR A 87 0.98 1.59 -2.69
N ASN A 88 -0.18 0.96 -2.41
CA ASN A 88 -1.34 1.62 -1.79
C ASN A 88 -1.23 1.72 -0.27
N ALA A 89 -0.30 0.99 0.35
CA ALA A 89 -0.06 1.08 1.79
C ALA A 89 0.57 2.42 2.18
N TYR A 90 0.47 2.80 3.45
CA TYR A 90 1.20 3.95 3.99
C TYR A 90 2.70 3.65 4.14
N VAL A 91 3.50 4.72 4.24
CA VAL A 91 4.97 4.64 4.26
C VAL A 91 5.52 3.76 5.38
N THR A 92 4.88 3.75 6.56
CA THR A 92 5.34 2.96 7.72
C THR A 92 5.27 1.47 7.42
N HIS A 93 4.14 1.01 6.89
CA HIS A 93 3.94 -0.38 6.52
C HIS A 93 4.89 -0.81 5.40
N ALA A 94 5.00 0.00 4.34
CA ALA A 94 5.87 -0.28 3.20
C ALA A 94 7.33 -0.50 3.63
N LYS A 95 7.87 0.41 4.45
CA LYS A 95 9.25 0.32 4.97
C LYS A 95 9.46 -0.88 5.89
N ARG A 96 8.49 -1.19 6.76
CA ARG A 96 8.55 -2.37 7.64
C ARG A 96 8.66 -3.67 6.84
N VAL A 97 7.85 -3.82 5.80
CA VAL A 97 7.84 -5.02 4.95
C VAL A 97 9.19 -5.23 4.28
N VAL A 98 9.72 -4.23 3.57
CA VAL A 98 10.99 -4.40 2.85
C VAL A 98 12.19 -4.57 3.78
N ARG A 99 12.15 -3.99 4.99
CA ARG A 99 13.16 -4.21 6.01
C ARG A 99 13.14 -5.66 6.52
N LEU A 100 11.96 -6.18 6.85
CA LEU A 100 11.81 -7.56 7.34
C LEU A 100 12.20 -8.59 6.28
N LEU A 101 11.89 -8.33 5.01
CA LEU A 101 12.31 -9.13 3.87
C LEU A 101 13.83 -9.04 3.59
N GLY A 102 14.52 -8.02 4.13
CA GLY A 102 15.95 -7.82 3.91
C GLY A 102 16.27 -7.30 2.51
N ILE A 103 15.41 -6.43 1.94
CA ILE A 103 15.53 -5.88 0.58
C ILE A 103 15.36 -4.36 0.53
N GLU A 104 15.30 -3.67 1.67
CA GLU A 104 15.11 -2.21 1.76
C GLU A 104 16.17 -1.43 0.95
N ASP A 105 17.42 -1.90 0.96
CA ASP A 105 18.57 -1.32 0.26
C ASP A 105 18.55 -1.53 -1.27
N LEU A 106 17.64 -2.36 -1.77
CA LEU A 106 17.61 -2.71 -3.18
C LEU A 106 16.75 -1.77 -4.03
N PHE A 107 15.96 -0.90 -3.41
CA PHE A 107 15.06 0.02 -4.09
C PHE A 107 15.61 1.45 -4.09
N ASP A 108 15.47 2.13 -5.22
CA ASP A 108 15.92 3.51 -5.42
C ASP A 108 14.93 4.55 -4.86
N GLY A 109 13.71 4.12 -4.54
CA GLY A 109 12.70 4.95 -3.89
C GLY A 109 11.36 4.26 -3.70
N LEU A 110 10.41 5.05 -3.18
CA LEU A 110 9.10 4.58 -2.76
C LEU A 110 8.02 5.63 -3.04
N THR A 111 7.04 5.25 -3.84
CA THR A 111 5.76 5.93 -3.96
C THR A 111 4.71 5.15 -3.18
N TYR A 112 4.06 5.82 -2.24
CA TYR A 112 3.04 5.28 -1.33
C TYR A 112 1.78 6.14 -1.36
N CYS A 113 0.65 5.58 -0.90
CA CYS A 113 -0.58 6.34 -0.69
C CYS A 113 -0.40 7.19 0.57
N ASP A 114 -0.40 8.51 0.43
CA ASP A 114 -0.15 9.42 1.55
C ASP A 114 -1.43 9.62 2.36
N TYR A 115 -1.53 8.89 3.47
CA TYR A 115 -2.67 8.98 4.38
C TYR A 115 -2.72 10.30 5.14
N SER A 116 -1.71 11.18 5.05
CA SER A 116 -1.78 12.53 5.62
C SER A 116 -2.50 13.54 4.73
N GLN A 117 -2.83 13.18 3.49
CA GLN A 117 -3.43 14.06 2.49
C GLN A 117 -4.84 13.61 2.12
N ILE A 118 -5.72 14.57 1.83
CA ILE A 118 -7.09 14.33 1.36
C ILE A 118 -7.32 15.19 0.10
N PRO A 119 -7.85 14.63 -1.00
CA PRO A 119 -8.29 13.25 -1.17
C PRO A 119 -7.13 12.24 -1.19
N LEU A 120 -7.41 10.99 -0.80
CA LEU A 120 -6.44 9.90 -0.94
C LEU A 120 -6.24 9.59 -2.42
N ILE A 121 -4.97 9.49 -2.84
CA ILE A 121 -4.58 9.10 -4.19
C ILE A 121 -3.94 7.72 -4.10
N CYS A 122 -4.65 6.70 -4.59
CA CYS A 122 -4.23 5.31 -4.59
C CYS A 122 -4.50 4.64 -5.94
N LYS A 123 -3.83 3.52 -6.23
CA LYS A 123 -4.12 2.68 -7.39
C LYS A 123 -5.56 2.13 -7.26
N PRO A 124 -6.33 2.01 -8.35
CA PRO A 124 -5.90 2.16 -9.76
C PRO A 124 -6.06 3.59 -10.32
N HIS A 125 -6.22 4.63 -9.48
CA HIS A 125 -6.43 5.98 -9.96
C HIS A 125 -5.24 6.48 -10.81
N PRO A 126 -5.46 7.04 -12.03
CA PRO A 126 -4.37 7.47 -12.92
C PRO A 126 -3.35 8.41 -12.27
N ASP A 127 -3.82 9.37 -11.44
CA ASP A 127 -2.95 10.31 -10.73
C ASP A 127 -1.92 9.62 -9.82
N MET A 128 -2.22 8.41 -9.33
CA MET A 128 -1.28 7.64 -8.51
C MET A 128 -0.10 7.13 -9.36
N TYR A 129 -0.34 6.76 -10.62
CA TYR A 129 0.71 6.38 -11.57
C TYR A 129 1.50 7.60 -12.03
N THR A 130 0.84 8.73 -12.31
CA THR A 130 1.51 10.00 -12.62
C THR A 130 2.40 10.45 -11.47
N LYS A 131 1.94 10.31 -10.21
CA LYS A 131 2.75 10.56 -9.01
C LYS A 131 3.99 9.66 -8.98
N ALA A 132 3.83 8.35 -9.21
CA ALA A 132 4.94 7.40 -9.23
C ALA A 132 5.98 7.72 -10.29
N MET A 133 5.56 7.98 -11.53
CA MET A 133 6.46 8.35 -12.62
C MET A 133 7.25 9.61 -12.29
N ARG A 134 6.57 10.66 -11.80
CA ARG A 134 7.21 11.91 -11.39
C ARG A 134 8.23 11.70 -10.27
N GLU A 135 7.88 10.93 -9.24
CA GLU A 135 8.78 10.66 -8.11
C GLU A 135 9.97 9.77 -8.52
N ALA A 136 9.76 8.82 -9.42
CA ALA A 136 10.81 7.99 -10.01
C ALA A 136 11.66 8.74 -11.04
N GLY A 137 11.25 9.93 -11.49
CA GLY A 137 11.95 10.74 -12.50
C GLY A 137 11.80 10.21 -13.91
N VAL A 138 10.67 9.57 -14.23
CA VAL A 138 10.34 9.03 -15.56
C VAL A 138 9.24 9.89 -16.19
N SER A 139 9.38 10.21 -17.48
CA SER A 139 8.41 11.03 -18.23
C SER A 139 7.58 10.23 -19.24
N ASP A 140 8.08 9.09 -19.70
CA ASP A 140 7.41 8.23 -20.68
C ASP A 140 6.98 6.90 -20.02
N VAL A 141 5.75 6.48 -20.27
CA VAL A 141 5.21 5.22 -19.73
C VAL A 141 5.83 4.01 -20.42
N GLU A 142 6.30 4.15 -21.66
CA GLU A 142 6.95 3.07 -22.40
C GLU A 142 8.32 2.69 -21.80
N ASP A 143 8.90 3.56 -20.98
CA ASP A 143 10.12 3.30 -20.20
C ASP A 143 9.83 2.57 -18.86
N CYS A 144 8.56 2.31 -18.55
CA CYS A 144 8.15 1.70 -17.28
C CYS A 144 7.81 0.21 -17.47
N TYR A 145 8.40 -0.64 -16.63
CA TYR A 145 7.90 -1.99 -16.36
C TYR A 145 7.12 -1.97 -15.05
N PHE A 146 5.90 -2.49 -15.05
CA PHE A 146 5.08 -2.59 -13.85
C PHE A 146 4.86 -4.05 -13.46
N VAL A 147 5.21 -4.39 -12.21
CA VAL A 147 4.97 -5.70 -11.61
C VAL A 147 4.02 -5.51 -10.43
N GLY A 148 2.78 -5.93 -10.60
CA GLY A 148 1.73 -5.80 -9.61
C GLY A 148 0.36 -6.11 -10.19
N MET A 149 -0.63 -6.22 -9.31
CA MET A 149 -2.05 -6.29 -9.66
C MET A 149 -2.75 -5.00 -9.27
#